data_AF-A0AA96STG7-F1
#
_entry.id   AF-A0AA96STG7-F1
#
_cell.length_a   1.000
_cell.length_b   1.000
_cell.length_c   1.000
_cell.angle_alpha   90.00
_cell.angle_beta   90.00
_cell.angle_gamma   90.00
#
_symmetry.space_group_name_H-M   'P 1'
#
loop_
_entity.id
_entity.type
_entity.pdbx_description
1 polymer ?
#
loop_
_entity_poly.entity_id
_entity_poly.type
_entity_poly.pdbx_seq_one_letter_code
_entity_poly.pdbx_strand_id
1 'polypeptide(L)'
;MSRFPDTAVVSLPAGAKTLIAEVAHRRSMLPAQYMRTAVIEKLQADGADPTTTTTTTAPAPEPVDPSEEDDRSFDDGEFDEEAFG
;
A
#
# COMPACT_ATOMS: atom_id res chain seq x y z
N MET A 1 29.92 -8.46 8.31
CA MET A 1 29.72 -8.73 6.86
C MET A 1 28.26 -8.43 6.54
N SER A 2 28.00 -7.35 5.82
CA SER A 2 26.64 -6.84 5.56
C SER A 2 25.88 -7.81 4.64
N ARG A 3 24.63 -8.15 4.99
CA ARG A 3 23.77 -9.11 4.26
C ARG A 3 22.80 -8.42 3.28
N PHE A 4 23.04 -7.16 2.92
CA PHE A 4 22.25 -6.52 1.88
C PHE A 4 22.70 -7.03 0.52
N PRO A 5 21.80 -7.57 -0.32
CA PRO A 5 22.16 -7.97 -1.67
C PRO A 5 22.63 -6.75 -2.46
N ASP A 6 23.75 -6.88 -3.17
CA ASP A 6 24.32 -5.82 -4.01
C ASP A 6 23.40 -5.41 -5.18
N THR A 7 22.34 -6.17 -5.45
CA THR A 7 21.41 -5.93 -6.56
C THR A 7 20.00 -6.40 -6.21
N ALA A 8 19.01 -5.53 -6.43
CA ALA A 8 17.59 -5.84 -6.33
C ALA A 8 16.92 -5.65 -7.69
N VAL A 9 16.15 -6.65 -8.13
CA VAL A 9 15.36 -6.58 -9.37
C VAL A 9 13.90 -6.37 -8.97
N VAL A 10 13.28 -5.31 -9.49
CA VAL A 10 11.89 -4.96 -9.19
C VAL A 10 11.05 -5.00 -10.46
N SER A 11 9.97 -5.77 -10.42
CA SER A 11 8.97 -5.81 -11.48
C SER A 11 7.97 -4.67 -11.28
N LEU A 12 8.04 -3.68 -12.16
CA LEU A 12 7.13 -2.54 -12.15
C LEU A 12 6.11 -2.61 -13.31
N PRO A 13 4.88 -2.12 -13.11
CA PRO A 13 3.93 -1.90 -14.21
C PRO A 13 4.53 -1.01 -15.30
N ALA A 14 4.08 -1.20 -16.55
CA ALA A 14 4.62 -0.47 -17.70
C ALA A 14 4.53 1.06 -17.52
N GLY A 15 3.39 1.57 -17.04
CA GLY A 15 3.21 3.01 -16.78
C GLY A 15 4.20 3.57 -15.76
N ALA A 16 4.46 2.83 -14.67
CA ALA A 16 5.42 3.25 -13.65
C ALA A 16 6.86 3.28 -14.19
N LYS A 17 7.25 2.29 -15.02
CA LYS A 17 8.56 2.28 -15.69
C LYS A 17 8.76 3.50 -16.57
N THR A 18 7.74 3.86 -17.36
CA THR A 18 7.77 5.05 -18.23
C THR A 18 7.94 6.33 -17.42
N LEU A 19 7.16 6.50 -16.36
CA LEU A 19 7.25 7.68 -15.49
C LEU A 19 8.63 7.82 -14.84
N ILE A 20 9.18 6.72 -14.31
CA ILE A 20 10.52 6.70 -13.70
C ILE A 20 11.59 7.08 -14.74
N ALA A 21 11.49 6.54 -15.96
CA ALA A 21 12.43 6.86 -17.03
C ALA A 21 12.36 8.34 -17.43
N GLU A 22 11.16 8.90 -17.54
CA GLU A 22 10.96 10.30 -17.90
C GLU A 22 11.50 11.26 -16.82
N VAL A 23 11.23 10.97 -15.55
CA VAL A 23 11.72 11.79 -14.43
C VAL A 23 13.24 11.68 -14.30
N ALA A 24 13.80 10.48 -14.46
CA ALA A 24 15.25 10.29 -14.47
C ALA A 24 15.91 11.07 -15.60
N HIS A 25 15.32 11.05 -16.81
CA HIS A 25 15.81 11.81 -17.95
C HIS A 25 15.81 13.33 -17.68
N ARG A 26 14.73 13.87 -17.12
CA ARG A 26 14.64 15.30 -16.72
C ARG A 26 15.70 15.71 -15.70
N ARG A 27 16.18 14.77 -14.89
CA ARG A 27 17.26 14.97 -13.91
C ARG A 27 18.65 14.62 -14.45
N SER A 28 18.77 14.26 -15.73
CA SER A 28 20.02 13.77 -16.35
C SER A 28 20.64 12.59 -15.60
N MET A 29 19.80 11.70 -15.07
CA MET A 29 20.18 10.49 -14.34
C MET A 29 19.73 9.23 -15.06
N LEU A 30 20.39 8.11 -14.77
CA LEU A 30 19.88 6.80 -15.19
C LEU A 30 18.67 6.40 -14.32
N PRO A 31 17.65 5.69 -14.86
CA PRO A 31 16.47 5.27 -14.10
C PRO A 31 16.81 4.51 -12.81
N ALA A 32 17.81 3.62 -12.86
CA ALA A 32 18.28 2.87 -11.68
C ALA A 32 18.94 3.77 -10.63
N GLN A 33 19.68 4.79 -11.05
CA GLN A 33 20.31 5.75 -10.13
C GLN A 33 19.23 6.62 -9.47
N TYR A 34 18.26 7.10 -10.24
CA TYR A 34 17.10 7.84 -9.71
C TYR A 34 16.34 7.00 -8.67
N MET A 35 16.00 5.76 -9.01
CA MET A 35 15.31 4.85 -8.09
C MET A 35 16.10 4.62 -6.79
N ARG A 36 17.41 4.40 -6.90
CA ARG A 36 18.28 4.23 -5.73
C ARG A 36 18.26 5.48 -4.85
N THR A 37 18.45 6.66 -5.43
CA THR A 37 18.44 7.92 -4.69
C THR A 37 17.09 8.15 -4.01
N ALA A 38 15.99 7.98 -4.76
CA ALA A 38 14.63 8.18 -4.24
C ALA A 38 14.30 7.23 -3.07
N VAL A 39 14.72 5.96 -3.16
CA VAL A 39 14.52 4.99 -2.07
C VAL A 39 15.35 5.37 -0.84
N ILE A 40 16.60 5.79 -1.02
CA ILE A 40 17.45 6.23 0.09
C ILE A 40 16.86 7.48 0.75
N GLU A 41 16.45 8.48 -0.04
CA GLU A 41 15.81 9.70 0.47
C GLU A 41 14.53 9.36 1.23
N LYS A 42 13.70 8.44 0.72
CA LYS A 42 12.48 8.01 1.39
C LYS A 42 12.77 7.27 2.70
N LEU A 43 13.73 6.35 2.70
CA LEU A 43 14.17 5.65 3.91
C LEU A 43 14.81 6.58 4.94
N GLN A 44 15.44 7.68 4.51
CA GLN A 44 15.98 8.71 5.42
C GLN A 44 14.88 9.61 5.97
N ALA A 45 13.92 10.00 5.13
CA ALA A 45 12.75 10.77 5.54
C ALA A 45 11.88 9.96 6.52
N ASP A 46 11.72 8.67 6.27
CA ASP A 46 11.03 7.74 7.17
C ASP A 46 11.94 7.33 8.36
N GLY A 47 13.25 7.43 8.18
CA GLY A 47 14.30 7.08 9.13
C GLY A 47 14.65 8.17 10.16
N ALA A 48 13.84 9.23 10.28
CA ALA A 48 13.82 10.06 11.48
C ALA A 48 13.09 9.37 12.67
N ASP A 49 12.61 8.13 12.52
CA ASP A 49 12.33 7.25 13.65
C ASP A 49 12.41 5.75 13.26
N PRO A 50 13.60 5.09 13.38
CA PRO A 50 13.75 3.66 13.12
C PRO A 50 13.14 2.76 14.21
N THR A 51 12.49 3.34 15.23
CA THR A 51 11.80 2.58 16.30
C THR A 51 10.29 2.55 16.14
N THR A 52 9.72 3.37 15.27
CA THR A 52 8.27 3.41 15.09
C THR A 52 7.85 2.38 14.05
N THR A 53 7.87 1.12 14.46
CA THR A 53 6.92 0.15 13.92
C THR A 53 5.53 0.62 14.36
N THR A 54 4.85 1.44 13.54
CA THR A 54 3.42 1.67 13.78
C THR A 54 2.69 0.43 13.31
N THR A 55 2.58 -0.55 14.20
CA THR A 55 1.49 -1.52 14.12
C THR A 55 0.23 -0.73 14.42
N THR A 56 -0.44 -0.23 13.38
CA THR A 56 -1.85 0.13 13.52
C THR A 56 -2.61 -1.18 13.64
N THR A 57 -2.75 -1.64 14.88
CA THR A 57 -3.83 -2.53 15.24
C THR A 57 -5.11 -1.72 15.07
N ALA A 58 -5.93 -2.07 14.08
CA ALA A 58 -7.32 -1.63 14.09
C ALA A 58 -7.95 -2.08 15.42
N PRO A 59 -8.69 -1.22 16.14
CA PRO A 59 -9.35 -1.63 17.37
C PRO A 59 -10.18 -2.86 17.04
N ALA A 60 -9.94 -3.97 17.75
CA ALA A 60 -10.75 -5.17 17.60
C ALA A 60 -12.21 -4.73 17.81
N PRO A 61 -13.12 -4.92 16.83
CA PRO A 61 -14.53 -4.73 17.10
C PRO A 61 -14.86 -5.62 18.30
N GLU A 62 -15.45 -5.04 19.34
CA GLU A 62 -15.88 -5.81 20.51
C GLU A 62 -16.68 -7.03 19.98
N PRO A 63 -16.41 -8.25 20.48
CA PRO A 63 -17.13 -9.42 20.02
C PRO A 63 -18.61 -9.19 20.30
N VAL A 64 -19.35 -8.88 19.24
CA VAL A 64 -20.81 -8.85 19.25
C VAL A 64 -21.22 -10.24 19.70
N ASP A 65 -21.90 -10.33 20.85
CA ASP A 65 -22.41 -11.60 21.34
C ASP A 65 -23.47 -12.09 20.34
N PRO A 66 -23.22 -13.19 19.59
CA PRO A 66 -24.14 -13.68 18.57
C PRO A 66 -25.43 -14.25 19.18
N SER A 67 -25.58 -14.23 20.50
CA SER A 67 -26.82 -14.65 21.17
C SER A 67 -27.94 -13.59 21.16
N GLU A 68 -27.73 -12.40 20.56
CA GLU A 68 -28.76 -11.40 20.26
C GLU A 68 -29.35 -11.49 18.83
N GLU A 69 -29.14 -12.59 18.11
CA GLU A 69 -29.75 -12.82 16.79
C GLU A 69 -31.02 -13.69 16.89
N ASP A 70 -32.11 -13.15 17.46
CA ASP A 70 -33.39 -13.88 17.55
C ASP A 70 -34.66 -13.05 17.18
N ASP A 71 -34.54 -11.83 16.65
CA ASP A 71 -35.75 -11.08 16.22
C ASP A 71 -35.54 -10.11 15.04
N ARG A 72 -34.70 -10.49 14.07
CA ARG A 72 -34.65 -9.81 12.76
C ARG A 72 -35.17 -10.77 11.71
N SER A 73 -36.50 -10.90 11.68
CA SER A 73 -37.21 -11.42 10.51
C SER A 73 -36.76 -10.63 9.29
N PHE A 74 -36.13 -11.30 8.33
CA PHE A 74 -35.81 -10.72 7.03
C PHE A 74 -37.13 -10.24 6.42
N ASP A 75 -37.34 -8.92 6.36
CA ASP A 75 -38.44 -8.31 5.59
C ASP A 75 -38.03 -8.44 4.12
N ASP A 76 -38.79 -9.23 3.36
CA ASP A 76 -38.54 -9.60 1.96
C ASP A 76 -38.78 -8.38 1.06
N GLY A 77 -37.89 -7.39 1.15
CA GLY A 77 -37.88 -6.20 0.29
C GLY A 77 -37.18 -6.52 -1.03
N GLU A 78 -37.96 -6.55 -2.11
CA GLU A 78 -37.50 -6.76 -3.50
C GLU A 78 -36.25 -5.92 -3.84
N PHE A 79 -35.26 -6.56 -4.46
CA PHE A 79 -34.11 -5.89 -5.03
C PHE A 79 -34.50 -5.25 -6.37
N ASP A 80 -34.67 -3.94 -6.37
CA ASP A 80 -34.92 -3.17 -7.60
C ASP A 80 -33.59 -3.02 -8.39
N GLU A 81 -33.45 -3.82 -9.45
CA GLU A 81 -32.23 -3.95 -10.28
C GLU A 81 -31.89 -2.67 -11.07
N GLU A 82 -32.75 -1.65 -11.05
CA GLU A 82 -32.56 -0.38 -11.77
C GLU A 82 -31.45 0.53 -11.16
N ALA A 83 -30.89 0.17 -10.01
CA ALA A 83 -29.84 0.93 -9.32
C ALA A 83 -28.39 0.57 -9.72
N PHE A 84 -28.18 -0.47 -10.54
CA PHE A 84 -26.84 -0.92 -10.97
C PHE A 84 -26.66 -0.86 -12.49
N GLY A 85 -27.08 0.26 -13.09
CA GLY A 85 -26.72 0.60 -14.49
C GLY A 85 -25.22 0.66 -14.73
#